data_AF-A0AAV9GQ86-F1
#
_entry.id   AF-A0AAV9GQ86-F1
#
_cell.length_a   1.000
_cell.length_b   1.000
_cell.length_c   1.000
_cell.angle_alpha   90.00
_cell.angle_beta   90.00
_cell.angle_gamma   90.00
#
_symmetry.space_group_name_H-M   'P 1'
#
loop_
_entity.id
_entity.type
_entity.pdbx_description
1 polymer ?
#
loop_
_entity_poly.entity_id
_entity_poly.type
_entity_poly.pdbx_seq_one_letter_code
_entity_poly.pdbx_strand_id
1 'polypeptide(L)'
;MRLTLFLLWTACLAEGLWQFQTRPDFAPGHAESDADEVQTYLPLPSTDPWYRAPDGWEDATPGTVFKIRKNAYNVSLVPIANVKEVFQVLFRSTDSLENATWGVTTVFVPHRSQCDATSSSSNCSQGIVSYQLPYDTSCLDASPSFGLQWGEPYGEIGAALGRGWWVSVPDFEGPLASYGANIVAGYVTIDSVRAVLKAVPDAFGIQNPRAALWGYSNGASATEAAVEFAPKYAPELKLGGAAIGGLTPSQITSGPMIARTQVSGLLVQGIIGVTSQYPKQREYLLTRLHPSGPYNATEFFWATYMSGWQSLLYYSYVDVFQYFISGQADLEEPGMAAMFYREGTLGVFGVPNAPLFMYQAVQDDITPISETDALVQSYCEKGSNILYHRNHWGGHNDELTNGRQRSLDFLGTVLGGGNVLEFPSTGCKTVNLTFMQDPQKPIV
;
A
#
# COMPACT_ATOMS: atom_id res chain seq x y z
N MET A 1 38.73 -1.51 0.51
CA MET A 1 38.55 -0.88 -0.81
C MET A 1 37.13 -1.14 -1.31
N ARG A 2 36.14 -0.45 -0.73
CA ARG A 2 34.71 -0.41 -1.12
C ARG A 2 34.09 0.70 -0.26
N LEU A 3 34.19 1.93 -0.74
CA LEU A 3 33.58 3.12 -0.14
C LEU A 3 33.44 4.17 -1.24
N THR A 4 32.67 3.87 -2.29
CA THR A 4 32.54 4.79 -3.43
C THR A 4 31.21 4.73 -4.19
N LEU A 5 30.18 4.03 -3.70
CA LEU A 5 28.83 4.11 -4.29
C LEU A 5 27.79 4.83 -3.42
N PHE A 6 28.13 5.20 -2.18
CA PHE A 6 27.20 5.91 -1.28
C PHE A 6 27.12 7.44 -1.52
N LEU A 7 27.91 7.98 -2.45
CA LEU A 7 28.07 9.43 -2.65
C LEU A 7 27.30 10.01 -3.84
N LEU A 8 26.52 9.20 -4.57
CA LEU A 8 25.74 9.70 -5.73
C LEU A 8 24.27 10.02 -5.41
N TRP A 9 23.81 9.77 -4.18
CA TRP A 9 22.44 10.09 -3.76
C TRP A 9 22.34 11.31 -2.83
N THR A 10 23.48 11.86 -2.40
CA THR A 10 23.54 13.10 -1.61
C THR A 10 23.55 14.38 -2.46
N ALA A 11 23.59 14.28 -3.80
CA ALA A 11 23.76 15.46 -4.67
C ALA A 11 22.45 16.23 -5.00
N CYS A 12 21.26 15.68 -4.72
CA CYS A 12 20.01 16.45 -4.81
C CYS A 12 19.63 17.17 -3.50
N LEU A 13 20.40 17.00 -2.42
CA LEU A 13 20.10 17.58 -1.10
C LEU A 13 20.80 18.93 -0.83
N ALA A 14 21.43 19.54 -1.84
CA ALA A 14 22.23 20.77 -1.65
C ALA A 14 21.53 22.08 -2.05
N GLU A 15 20.36 22.06 -2.70
CA GLU A 15 19.60 23.28 -3.03
C GLU A 15 18.17 23.19 -2.50
N GLY A 16 18.04 23.20 -1.17
CA GLY A 16 16.74 23.12 -0.51
C GLY A 16 16.79 23.24 1.01
N LEU A 17 17.79 23.96 1.54
CA LEU A 17 17.79 24.39 2.93
C LEU A 17 16.75 25.50 3.10
N TRP A 18 15.50 25.13 3.38
CA TRP A 18 14.58 26.01 4.09
C TRP A 18 14.18 25.41 5.43
N GLN A 19 14.35 26.27 6.43
CA GLN A 19 14.32 26.01 7.85
C GLN A 19 12.94 25.49 8.30
N PHE A 20 12.89 24.28 8.85
CA PHE A 20 11.88 23.94 9.84
C PHE A 20 12.51 24.08 11.23
N GLN A 21 12.49 25.30 11.73
CA GLN A 21 12.73 25.58 13.14
C GLN A 21 11.41 25.44 13.90
N THR A 22 11.45 24.59 14.92
CA THR A 22 10.40 24.30 15.88
C THR A 22 9.91 25.55 16.62
N ARG A 23 8.58 25.74 16.71
CA ARG A 23 7.92 26.27 17.92
C ARG A 23 6.53 25.66 18.09
N PRO A 24 6.14 25.30 19.33
CA PRO A 24 4.78 24.93 19.68
C PRO A 24 3.97 26.21 19.94
N ASP A 25 2.79 26.34 19.34
CA ASP A 25 1.64 27.11 19.83
C ASP A 25 0.59 27.16 18.70
N PHE A 26 -0.35 26.22 18.71
CA PHE A 26 -1.61 26.35 17.98
C PHE A 26 -2.75 26.06 18.94
N ALA A 27 -3.33 27.13 19.51
CA ALA A 27 -4.71 27.12 19.95
C ALA A 27 -5.58 27.64 18.78
N PRO A 28 -6.76 27.06 18.52
CA PRO A 28 -7.57 27.45 17.36
C PRO A 28 -8.31 28.76 17.64
N GLY A 29 -7.87 29.84 16.98
CA GLY A 29 -8.67 31.03 16.83
C GLY A 29 -9.67 30.84 15.69
N HIS A 30 -10.96 30.94 16.00
CA HIS A 30 -12.02 31.03 14.99
C HIS A 30 -11.80 32.27 14.11
N ALA A 31 -11.55 32.05 12.82
CA ALA A 31 -11.77 33.04 11.78
C ALA A 31 -12.58 32.37 10.67
N GLU A 32 -13.83 32.79 10.50
CA GLU A 32 -14.56 32.61 9.25
C GLU A 32 -13.76 33.31 8.15
N SER A 33 -13.39 32.60 7.09
CA SER A 33 -12.80 33.20 5.90
C SER A 33 -13.63 32.82 4.68
N ASP A 34 -14.08 33.86 4.00
CA ASP A 34 -14.83 33.85 2.75
C ASP A 34 -14.23 32.92 1.68
N ALA A 35 -15.13 32.33 0.91
CA ALA A 35 -14.85 31.52 -0.26
C ALA A 35 -14.40 32.42 -1.44
N ASP A 36 -13.10 32.42 -1.74
CA ASP A 36 -12.54 32.61 -3.11
C ASP A 36 -11.00 32.52 -3.17
N GLU A 37 -10.35 31.74 -2.30
CA GLU A 37 -8.96 31.33 -2.52
C GLU A 37 -8.91 30.08 -3.41
N VAL A 38 -8.20 30.15 -4.53
CA VAL A 38 -7.83 28.98 -5.31
C VAL A 38 -6.96 28.10 -4.42
N GLN A 39 -7.59 27.12 -3.76
CA GLN A 39 -6.90 26.22 -2.86
C GLN A 39 -5.94 25.35 -3.70
N THR A 40 -4.65 25.72 -3.69
CA THR A 40 -3.61 25.06 -4.49
C THR A 40 -3.36 23.61 -4.06
N TYR A 41 -3.68 23.28 -2.80
CA TYR A 41 -3.48 21.98 -2.17
C TYR A 41 -4.75 21.54 -1.45
N LEU A 42 -4.93 20.23 -1.31
CA LEU A 42 -6.02 19.67 -0.54
C LEU A 42 -5.80 19.94 0.96
N PRO A 43 -6.87 20.12 1.75
CA PRO A 43 -6.76 20.14 3.21
C PRO A 43 -6.41 18.75 3.75
N LEU A 44 -5.91 18.70 4.99
CA LEU A 44 -5.58 17.44 5.68
C LEU A 44 -6.82 16.54 5.76
N PRO A 45 -6.71 15.22 5.49
CA PRO A 45 -7.82 14.27 5.58
C PRO A 45 -8.65 14.37 6.86
N SER A 46 -8.00 14.58 8.02
CA SER A 46 -8.64 14.74 9.33
C SER A 46 -9.54 15.98 9.43
N THR A 47 -9.28 16.99 8.62
CA THR A 47 -9.99 18.29 8.61
C THR A 47 -10.84 18.51 7.37
N ASP A 48 -10.63 17.75 6.31
CA ASP A 48 -11.31 17.87 5.03
C ASP A 48 -12.70 17.20 5.08
N PRO A 49 -13.82 17.97 5.00
CA PRO A 49 -15.16 17.39 5.01
C PRO A 49 -15.42 16.44 3.84
N TRP A 50 -14.63 16.51 2.77
CA TRP A 50 -14.73 15.59 1.64
C TRP A 50 -14.39 14.15 2.03
N TYR A 51 -13.59 13.90 3.06
CA TYR A 51 -13.32 12.54 3.53
C TYR A 51 -14.48 11.94 4.33
N ARG A 52 -15.45 12.75 4.79
CA ARG A 52 -16.57 12.24 5.59
C ARG A 52 -17.59 11.49 4.72
N ALA A 53 -17.89 10.24 5.07
CA ALA A 53 -18.97 9.51 4.42
C ALA A 53 -20.33 10.21 4.64
N PRO A 54 -21.26 10.15 3.67
CA PRO A 54 -22.59 10.78 3.79
C PRO A 54 -23.47 10.03 4.79
N ASP A 55 -24.56 10.63 5.28
CA ASP A 55 -25.49 9.95 6.18
C ASP A 55 -26.05 8.65 5.56
N GLY A 56 -26.13 7.57 6.35
CA GLY A 56 -26.64 6.27 5.91
C GLY A 56 -25.70 5.51 4.98
N TRP A 57 -24.42 5.89 4.90
CA TRP A 57 -23.41 5.21 4.09
C TRP A 57 -23.21 3.74 4.47
N GLU A 58 -23.49 3.38 5.73
CA GLU A 58 -23.31 2.05 6.30
C GLU A 58 -24.16 0.99 5.57
N ASP A 59 -25.34 1.38 5.09
CA ASP A 59 -26.31 0.51 4.42
C ASP A 59 -25.97 0.23 2.95
N ALA A 60 -25.03 0.98 2.37
CA ALA A 60 -24.61 0.76 0.99
C ALA A 60 -23.83 -0.55 0.84
N THR A 61 -23.78 -1.09 -0.37
CA THR A 61 -22.99 -2.31 -0.66
C THR A 61 -21.51 -1.98 -0.86
N PRO A 62 -20.58 -2.91 -0.52
CA PRO A 62 -19.14 -2.70 -0.75
C PRO A 62 -18.83 -2.30 -2.21
N GLY A 63 -17.94 -1.33 -2.38
CA GLY A 63 -17.60 -0.72 -3.66
C GLY A 63 -18.60 0.36 -4.15
N THR A 64 -19.62 0.73 -3.37
CA THR A 64 -20.50 1.84 -3.73
C THR A 64 -19.76 3.16 -3.66
N VAL A 65 -19.74 3.90 -4.77
CA VAL A 65 -19.16 5.25 -4.86
C VAL A 65 -20.10 6.27 -4.21
N PHE A 66 -19.56 7.08 -3.31
CA PHE A 66 -20.28 8.18 -2.66
C PHE A 66 -19.93 9.53 -3.26
N LYS A 67 -18.64 9.80 -3.43
CA LYS A 67 -18.14 11.10 -3.91
C LYS A 67 -16.99 10.90 -4.87
N ILE A 68 -16.91 11.79 -5.87
CA ILE A 68 -15.79 11.90 -6.78
C ILE A 68 -15.29 13.34 -6.75
N ARG A 69 -14.04 13.55 -6.38
CA ARG A 69 -13.33 14.83 -6.53
C ARG A 69 -12.59 14.80 -7.85
N LYS A 70 -13.05 15.58 -8.84
CA LYS A 70 -12.34 15.77 -10.11
C LYS A 70 -11.19 16.76 -9.93
N ASN A 71 -10.12 16.63 -10.71
CA ASN A 71 -8.93 17.47 -10.61
C ASN A 71 -8.40 17.59 -9.18
N ALA A 72 -8.33 16.45 -8.47
CA ALA A 72 -7.94 16.42 -7.07
C ALA A 72 -6.56 17.06 -6.83
N TYR A 73 -5.64 16.93 -7.79
CA TYR A 73 -4.34 17.58 -7.76
C TYR A 73 -4.18 18.55 -8.94
N ASN A 74 -3.39 19.60 -8.72
CA ASN A 74 -2.88 20.41 -9.81
C ASN A 74 -1.76 19.64 -10.53
N VAL A 75 -2.09 19.01 -11.67
CA VAL A 75 -1.16 18.16 -12.44
C VAL A 75 0.08 18.90 -12.95
N SER A 76 0.04 20.24 -13.06
CA SER A 76 1.20 21.05 -13.43
C SER A 76 2.20 21.26 -12.29
N LEU A 77 1.79 21.00 -11.04
CA LEU A 77 2.60 21.16 -9.84
C LEU A 77 2.96 19.83 -9.16
N VAL A 78 2.21 18.75 -9.43
CA VAL A 78 2.50 17.43 -8.86
C VAL A 78 3.61 16.73 -9.67
N PRO A 79 4.73 16.34 -9.05
CA PRO A 79 5.83 15.67 -9.75
C PRO A 79 5.56 14.17 -9.93
N ILE A 80 4.51 13.84 -10.71
CA ILE A 80 4.20 12.47 -11.14
C ILE A 80 4.24 12.44 -12.67
N ALA A 81 5.08 11.58 -13.23
CA ALA A 81 5.26 11.53 -14.68
C ALA A 81 4.03 10.93 -15.39
N ASN A 82 3.81 11.33 -16.64
CA ASN A 82 2.80 10.77 -17.54
C ASN A 82 1.32 10.96 -17.13
N VAL A 83 1.04 11.74 -16.08
CA VAL A 83 -0.32 12.01 -15.59
C VAL A 83 -1.01 13.14 -16.36
N LYS A 84 -2.24 12.89 -16.79
CA LYS A 84 -3.12 13.86 -17.44
C LYS A 84 -4.10 14.49 -16.46
N GLU A 85 -4.72 13.68 -15.62
CA GLU A 85 -5.78 14.11 -14.70
C GLU A 85 -5.77 13.21 -13.47
N VAL A 86 -6.20 13.75 -12.33
CA VAL A 86 -6.27 13.03 -11.06
C VAL A 86 -7.64 13.19 -10.43
N PHE A 87 -8.18 12.09 -9.94
CA PHE A 87 -9.45 12.03 -9.23
C PHE A 87 -9.25 11.42 -7.85
N GLN A 88 -10.08 11.77 -6.89
CA GLN A 88 -10.29 10.94 -5.69
C GLN A 88 -11.71 10.39 -5.70
N VAL A 89 -11.86 9.15 -5.23
CA VAL A 89 -13.14 8.45 -5.11
C VAL A 89 -13.30 8.01 -3.67
N LEU A 90 -14.37 8.47 -3.01
CA LEU A 90 -14.81 7.97 -1.71
C LEU A 90 -15.83 6.85 -1.94
N PHE A 91 -15.63 5.70 -1.29
CA PHE A 91 -16.47 4.52 -1.48
C PHE A 91 -16.71 3.75 -0.19
N ARG A 92 -17.77 2.93 -0.17
CA ARG A 92 -18.08 2.00 0.93
C ARG A 92 -17.17 0.77 0.88
N SER A 93 -16.64 0.37 2.02
CA SER A 93 -15.81 -0.83 2.22
C SER A 93 -16.27 -1.64 3.45
N THR A 94 -15.46 -2.63 3.85
CA THR A 94 -15.66 -3.47 5.04
C THR A 94 -14.39 -3.43 5.89
N ASP A 95 -14.53 -3.33 7.22
CA ASP A 95 -13.41 -3.26 8.17
C ASP A 95 -12.89 -4.66 8.55
N SER A 96 -11.87 -4.71 9.41
CA SER A 96 -11.29 -5.98 9.88
C SER A 96 -12.27 -6.86 10.64
N LEU A 97 -13.32 -6.29 11.25
CA LEU A 97 -14.35 -6.99 12.02
C LEU A 97 -15.63 -7.26 11.22
N GLU A 98 -15.57 -7.11 9.89
CA GLU A 98 -16.69 -7.28 8.96
C GLU A 98 -17.82 -6.25 9.11
N ASN A 99 -17.56 -5.13 9.79
CA ASN A 99 -18.50 -4.01 9.84
C ASN A 99 -18.34 -3.10 8.61
N ALA A 100 -19.36 -2.28 8.35
CA ALA A 100 -19.24 -1.25 7.32
C ALA A 100 -18.12 -0.27 7.67
N THR A 101 -17.29 0.05 6.70
CA THR A 101 -16.34 1.18 6.73
C THR A 101 -16.34 1.88 5.36
N TRP A 102 -15.48 2.86 5.16
CA TRP A 102 -15.30 3.52 3.87
C TRP A 102 -13.82 3.56 3.50
N GLY A 103 -13.53 3.88 2.25
CA GLY A 103 -12.17 4.04 1.76
C GLY A 103 -12.10 5.16 0.74
N VAL A 104 -10.88 5.64 0.51
CA VAL A 104 -10.57 6.58 -0.56
C VAL A 104 -9.60 5.91 -1.52
N THR A 105 -9.76 6.17 -2.82
CA THR A 105 -8.73 5.84 -3.81
C THR A 105 -8.47 7.03 -4.72
N THR A 106 -7.21 7.22 -5.07
CA THR A 106 -6.76 8.24 -6.00
C THR A 106 -6.52 7.63 -7.37
N VAL A 107 -7.24 8.11 -8.38
CA VAL A 107 -7.17 7.59 -9.75
C VAL A 107 -6.40 8.57 -10.62
N PHE A 108 -5.30 8.09 -11.19
CA PHE A 108 -4.44 8.80 -12.14
C PHE A 108 -4.75 8.35 -13.56
N VAL A 109 -5.05 9.33 -14.42
CA VAL A 109 -5.33 9.13 -15.84
C VAL A 109 -4.05 9.39 -16.63
N PRO A 110 -3.62 8.49 -17.55
CA PRO A 110 -2.42 8.69 -18.35
C PRO A 110 -2.64 9.71 -19.49
N HIS A 111 -1.57 10.37 -19.94
CA HIS A 111 -1.59 11.23 -21.14
C HIS A 111 -1.93 10.47 -22.42
N ARG A 112 -1.54 9.20 -22.52
CA ARG A 112 -1.73 8.36 -23.69
C ARG A 112 -2.39 7.06 -23.24
N SER A 113 -3.52 6.71 -23.85
CA SER A 113 -4.04 5.36 -23.79
C SER A 113 -3.43 4.53 -24.91
N GLN A 114 -3.07 3.27 -24.64
CA GLN A 114 -2.66 2.33 -25.72
C GLN A 114 -3.81 2.00 -26.69
N CYS A 115 -5.04 2.36 -26.30
CA CYS A 115 -6.26 2.27 -27.09
C CYS A 115 -6.74 3.69 -27.41
N ASP A 116 -6.48 4.18 -28.63
CA ASP A 116 -7.04 5.44 -29.13
C ASP A 116 -8.41 5.19 -29.81
N ALA A 117 -9.32 6.16 -29.77
CA ALA A 117 -10.67 6.06 -30.35
C ALA A 117 -10.69 5.80 -31.87
N THR A 118 -9.54 6.00 -32.54
CA THR A 118 -9.34 5.72 -33.96
C THR A 118 -8.82 4.30 -34.24
N SER A 119 -8.41 3.55 -33.21
CA SER A 119 -7.90 2.20 -33.35
C SER A 119 -9.05 1.19 -33.50
N SER A 120 -9.19 0.65 -34.71
CA SER A 120 -10.17 -0.38 -35.03
C SER A 120 -9.81 -1.70 -34.35
N SER A 121 -10.29 -1.94 -33.13
CA SER A 121 -10.42 -3.32 -32.67
C SER A 121 -11.53 -3.47 -31.64
N SER A 122 -12.43 -4.40 -31.90
CA SER A 122 -13.43 -4.90 -30.95
C SER A 122 -12.82 -5.64 -29.74
N ASN A 123 -11.49 -5.56 -29.57
CA ASN A 123 -10.68 -6.27 -28.57
C ASN A 123 -9.74 -5.34 -27.77
N CYS A 124 -9.88 -4.01 -27.87
CA CYS A 124 -9.03 -3.10 -27.09
C CYS A 124 -9.47 -3.09 -25.62
N SER A 125 -8.76 -3.79 -24.73
CA SER A 125 -8.94 -3.65 -23.28
C SER A 125 -7.98 -2.61 -22.72
N GLN A 126 -8.50 -1.55 -22.12
CA GLN A 126 -7.68 -0.61 -21.36
C GLN A 126 -7.28 -1.22 -20.02
N GLY A 127 -6.06 -0.95 -19.56
CA GLY A 127 -5.54 -1.49 -18.30
C GLY A 127 -5.72 -0.51 -17.15
N ILE A 128 -6.16 -1.01 -16.00
CA ILE A 128 -6.08 -0.32 -14.71
C ILE A 128 -5.16 -1.14 -13.80
N VAL A 129 -4.16 -0.48 -13.23
CA VAL A 129 -3.36 -1.02 -12.13
C VAL A 129 -3.87 -0.43 -10.83
N SER A 130 -4.39 -1.26 -9.92
CA SER A 130 -4.52 -0.86 -8.52
C SER A 130 -3.14 -1.00 -7.88
N TYR A 131 -2.53 0.11 -7.49
CA TYR A 131 -1.21 0.14 -6.87
C TYR A 131 -1.32 0.40 -5.38
N GLN A 132 -0.97 -0.59 -4.57
CA GLN A 132 -0.91 -0.50 -3.12
C GLN A 132 0.44 0.12 -2.73
N LEU A 133 0.49 1.45 -2.63
CA LEU A 133 1.67 2.19 -2.17
C LEU A 133 1.97 1.82 -0.69
N PRO A 134 3.19 1.40 -0.31
CA PRO A 134 3.51 1.23 1.11
C PRO A 134 3.74 2.61 1.76
N TYR A 135 2.74 3.14 2.49
CA TYR A 135 2.83 4.42 3.20
C TYR A 135 3.19 4.28 4.69
N ASP A 136 3.04 3.06 5.23
CA ASP A 136 3.64 2.58 6.48
C ASP A 136 3.39 3.46 7.71
N THR A 137 2.15 3.90 7.90
CA THR A 137 1.82 4.84 8.99
C THR A 137 0.40 4.71 9.51
N SER A 138 0.25 4.88 10.82
CA SER A 138 -1.04 5.05 11.49
C SER A 138 -1.53 6.50 11.58
N CYS A 139 -0.95 7.41 10.80
CA CYS A 139 -1.38 8.79 10.64
C CYS A 139 -2.33 8.92 9.45
N LEU A 140 -3.61 9.21 9.72
CA LEU A 140 -4.62 9.44 8.68
C LEU A 140 -4.20 10.54 7.70
N ASP A 141 -3.56 11.59 8.20
CA ASP A 141 -3.12 12.73 7.40
C ASP A 141 -1.89 12.44 6.52
N ALA A 142 -1.29 11.26 6.67
CA ALA A 142 -0.23 10.76 5.81
C ALA A 142 -0.72 9.71 4.79
N SER A 143 -2.04 9.57 4.63
CA SER A 143 -2.63 8.65 3.65
C SER A 143 -2.24 9.01 2.20
N PRO A 144 -2.13 8.03 1.28
CA PRO A 144 -1.73 8.25 -0.11
C PRO A 144 -2.54 9.33 -0.84
N SER A 145 -3.85 9.37 -0.61
CA SER A 145 -4.74 10.34 -1.25
C SER A 145 -4.43 11.79 -0.90
N PHE A 146 -3.71 12.04 0.19
CA PHE A 146 -3.22 13.36 0.52
C PHE A 146 -1.74 13.52 0.16
N GLY A 147 -0.90 12.55 0.53
CA GLY A 147 0.55 12.62 0.35
C GLY A 147 1.00 12.73 -1.12
N LEU A 148 0.26 12.09 -2.04
CA LEU A 148 0.64 12.08 -3.46
C LEU A 148 0.50 13.43 -4.16
N GLN A 149 -0.11 14.45 -3.53
CA GLN A 149 -0.13 15.81 -4.08
C GLN A 149 1.26 16.46 -4.13
N TRP A 150 2.26 15.89 -3.42
CA TRP A 150 3.67 16.31 -3.47
C TRP A 150 4.56 15.41 -4.32
N GLY A 151 3.99 14.39 -4.97
CA GLY A 151 4.75 13.45 -5.79
C GLY A 151 4.62 12.02 -5.32
N GLU A 152 5.06 11.11 -6.18
CA GLU A 152 5.21 9.71 -5.82
C GLU A 152 6.61 9.43 -5.23
N PRO A 153 6.73 8.58 -4.19
CA PRO A 153 8.01 8.35 -3.53
C PRO A 153 8.94 7.40 -4.32
N TYR A 154 8.41 6.54 -5.18
CA TYR A 154 9.14 5.39 -5.71
C TYR A 154 9.20 5.32 -7.25
N GLY A 155 8.23 5.92 -7.99
CA GLY A 155 8.23 6.00 -9.46
C GLY A 155 7.34 4.98 -10.19
N GLU A 156 6.67 4.08 -9.47
CA GLU A 156 5.80 3.02 -9.98
C GLU A 156 4.54 3.56 -10.64
N ILE A 157 3.96 4.63 -10.09
CA ILE A 157 2.76 5.28 -10.63
C ILE A 157 3.11 5.87 -12.00
N GLY A 158 4.16 6.68 -12.08
CA GLY A 158 4.64 7.28 -13.32
C GLY A 158 5.08 6.24 -14.35
N ALA A 159 5.67 5.12 -13.92
CA ALA A 159 6.06 4.03 -14.80
C ALA A 159 4.83 3.29 -15.39
N ALA A 160 3.82 3.00 -14.58
CA ALA A 160 2.56 2.39 -15.05
C ALA A 160 1.77 3.35 -15.96
N LEU A 161 1.70 4.65 -15.62
CA LEU A 161 1.11 5.68 -16.47
C LEU A 161 1.88 5.82 -17.80
N GLY A 162 3.20 5.64 -17.79
CA GLY A 162 4.05 5.63 -18.99
C GLY A 162 3.76 4.45 -19.92
N ARG A 163 3.22 3.35 -19.39
CA ARG A 163 2.67 2.23 -20.19
C ARG A 163 1.26 2.54 -20.69
N GLY A 164 0.66 3.69 -20.37
CA GLY A 164 -0.68 4.06 -20.77
C GLY A 164 -1.79 3.33 -20.00
N TRP A 165 -1.47 2.82 -18.82
CA TRP A 165 -2.45 2.28 -17.88
C TRP A 165 -2.92 3.36 -16.93
N TRP A 166 -4.18 3.27 -16.52
CA TRP A 166 -4.67 4.05 -15.40
C TRP A 166 -4.13 3.44 -14.12
N VAL A 167 -3.90 4.28 -13.12
CA VAL A 167 -3.42 3.84 -11.82
C VAL A 167 -4.41 4.26 -10.75
N SER A 168 -4.86 3.32 -9.94
CA SER A 168 -5.71 3.55 -8.77
C SER A 168 -4.87 3.28 -7.51
N VAL A 169 -4.69 4.26 -6.65
CA VAL A 169 -3.94 4.13 -5.39
C VAL A 169 -4.90 4.27 -4.22
N PRO A 170 -5.32 3.14 -3.61
CA PRO A 170 -6.21 3.18 -2.45
C PRO A 170 -5.47 3.53 -1.16
N ASP A 171 -6.14 4.28 -0.29
CA ASP A 171 -5.81 4.41 1.12
C ASP A 171 -6.27 3.12 1.84
N PHE A 172 -5.57 2.02 1.56
CA PHE A 172 -6.09 0.68 1.86
C PHE A 172 -6.27 0.38 3.36
N GLU A 173 -5.66 1.13 4.26
CA GLU A 173 -5.79 0.93 5.71
C GLU A 173 -7.06 1.60 6.29
N GLY A 174 -7.85 2.22 5.42
CA GLY A 174 -9.15 2.80 5.75
C GLY A 174 -9.05 4.09 6.58
N PRO A 175 -10.17 4.57 7.13
CA PRO A 175 -10.27 5.88 7.76
C PRO A 175 -9.60 5.96 9.14
N LEU A 176 -9.08 4.84 9.63
CA LEU A 176 -8.37 4.74 10.90
C LEU A 176 -6.85 4.60 10.72
N ALA A 177 -6.33 4.64 9.48
CA ALA A 177 -4.91 4.38 9.18
C ALA A 177 -4.41 3.13 9.92
N SER A 178 -5.09 2.02 9.68
CA SER A 178 -4.88 0.74 10.37
C SER A 178 -3.66 -0.02 9.84
N TYR A 179 -2.49 0.62 9.80
CA TYR A 179 -1.24 -0.01 9.34
C TYR A 179 -0.99 -1.35 10.04
N GLY A 180 -0.67 -2.37 9.25
CA GLY A 180 -0.50 -3.76 9.68
C GLY A 180 -1.79 -4.60 9.69
N ALA A 181 -2.98 -4.00 9.66
CA ALA A 181 -4.24 -4.74 9.61
C ALA A 181 -4.55 -5.23 8.19
N ASN A 182 -4.09 -6.43 7.84
CA ASN A 182 -4.21 -6.94 6.47
C ASN A 182 -5.66 -7.20 6.03
N ILE A 183 -6.59 -7.42 6.98
CA ILE A 183 -7.98 -7.75 6.62
C ILE A 183 -8.68 -6.51 6.02
N VAL A 184 -8.66 -5.38 6.72
CA VAL A 184 -9.17 -4.12 6.17
C VAL A 184 -8.39 -3.71 4.92
N ALA A 185 -7.07 -3.91 4.89
CA ALA A 185 -6.24 -3.63 3.71
C ALA A 185 -6.69 -4.39 2.44
N GLY A 186 -6.98 -5.68 2.59
CA GLY A 186 -7.49 -6.52 1.52
C GLY A 186 -8.89 -6.10 1.05
N TYR A 187 -9.82 -5.88 1.98
CA TYR A 187 -11.19 -5.48 1.64
C TYR A 187 -11.27 -4.10 0.99
N VAL A 188 -10.58 -3.09 1.54
CA VAL A 188 -10.53 -1.75 0.95
C VAL A 188 -9.86 -1.80 -0.42
N THR A 189 -8.84 -2.62 -0.62
CA THR A 189 -8.25 -2.82 -1.95
C THR A 189 -9.26 -3.38 -2.94
N ILE A 190 -9.95 -4.48 -2.62
CA ILE A 190 -10.97 -5.09 -3.49
C ILE A 190 -12.10 -4.11 -3.80
N ASP A 191 -12.59 -3.41 -2.77
CA ASP A 191 -13.70 -2.47 -2.91
C ASP A 191 -13.29 -1.20 -3.65
N SER A 192 -12.02 -0.78 -3.58
CA SER A 192 -11.50 0.30 -4.42
C SER A 192 -11.55 -0.08 -5.91
N VAL A 193 -11.22 -1.33 -6.24
CA VAL A 193 -11.32 -1.82 -7.63
C VAL A 193 -12.77 -1.84 -8.07
N ARG A 194 -13.70 -2.34 -7.24
CA ARG A 194 -15.15 -2.28 -7.53
C ARG A 194 -15.63 -0.84 -7.77
N ALA A 195 -15.24 0.08 -6.89
CA ALA A 195 -15.62 1.49 -6.97
C ALA A 195 -15.11 2.15 -8.25
N VAL A 196 -13.84 1.92 -8.59
CA VAL A 196 -13.23 2.44 -9.83
C VAL A 196 -13.93 1.84 -11.05
N LEU A 197 -14.08 0.52 -11.11
CA LEU A 197 -14.75 -0.16 -12.23
C LEU A 197 -16.22 0.27 -12.42
N LYS A 198 -16.90 0.70 -11.35
CA LYS A 198 -18.25 1.28 -11.44
C LYS A 198 -18.24 2.72 -11.93
N ALA A 199 -17.23 3.51 -11.56
CA ALA A 199 -17.09 4.92 -11.94
C ALA A 199 -16.51 5.14 -13.35
N VAL A 200 -15.82 4.15 -13.93
CA VAL A 200 -15.05 4.35 -15.18
C VAL A 200 -15.82 4.95 -16.37
N PRO A 201 -17.09 4.59 -16.68
CA PRO A 201 -17.74 5.08 -17.90
C PRO A 201 -17.99 6.59 -17.86
N ASP A 202 -18.27 7.12 -16.67
CA ASP A 202 -18.72 8.50 -16.48
C ASP A 202 -17.60 9.43 -15.98
N ALA A 203 -16.59 8.88 -15.28
CA ALA A 203 -15.57 9.67 -14.59
C ALA A 203 -14.22 9.70 -15.29
N PHE A 204 -13.73 8.57 -15.82
CA PHE A 204 -12.32 8.43 -16.25
C PHE A 204 -12.14 8.23 -17.76
N GLY A 205 -13.24 8.09 -18.51
CA GLY A 205 -13.21 7.90 -19.96
C GLY A 205 -12.64 6.54 -20.39
N ILE A 206 -12.71 5.54 -19.51
CA ILE A 206 -12.27 4.17 -19.77
C ILE A 206 -13.43 3.33 -20.30
N GLN A 207 -13.16 2.40 -21.22
CA GLN A 207 -14.09 1.38 -21.67
C GLN A 207 -13.55 -0.04 -21.38
N ASN A 208 -14.40 -0.88 -20.78
CA ASN A 208 -14.15 -2.31 -20.51
C ASN A 208 -12.74 -2.61 -19.96
N PRO A 209 -12.32 -1.95 -18.86
CA PRO A 209 -10.97 -2.10 -18.37
C PRO A 209 -10.74 -3.49 -17.79
N ARG A 210 -9.52 -4.01 -17.98
CA ARG A 210 -8.98 -5.07 -17.13
C ARG A 210 -8.30 -4.45 -15.93
N ALA A 211 -8.51 -5.03 -14.75
CA ALA A 211 -7.86 -4.58 -13.51
C ALA A 211 -6.81 -5.61 -13.06
N ALA A 212 -5.63 -5.14 -12.69
CA ALA A 212 -4.59 -5.94 -12.05
C ALA A 212 -4.10 -5.20 -10.80
N LEU A 213 -3.51 -5.94 -9.85
CA LEU A 213 -3.01 -5.36 -8.61
C LEU A 213 -1.48 -5.32 -8.61
N TRP A 214 -0.89 -4.37 -7.90
CA TRP A 214 0.55 -4.31 -7.68
C TRP A 214 0.87 -3.70 -6.33
N GLY A 215 1.68 -4.39 -5.54
CA GLY A 215 2.18 -3.87 -4.27
C GLY A 215 3.59 -4.37 -3.95
N TYR A 216 4.30 -3.55 -3.18
CA TYR A 216 5.61 -3.88 -2.62
C TYR A 216 5.60 -3.68 -1.10
N SER A 217 6.33 -4.50 -0.34
CA SER A 217 6.43 -4.40 1.13
C SER A 217 5.05 -4.48 1.81
N ASN A 218 4.67 -3.54 2.68
CA ASN A 218 3.30 -3.47 3.23
C ASN A 218 2.22 -3.44 2.13
N GLY A 219 2.49 -2.76 1.01
CA GLY A 219 1.61 -2.77 -0.15
C GLY A 219 1.45 -4.16 -0.78
N ALA A 220 2.49 -5.00 -0.70
CA ALA A 220 2.41 -6.40 -1.12
C ALA A 220 1.52 -7.21 -0.17
N SER A 221 1.56 -6.94 1.13
CA SER A 221 0.65 -7.56 2.11
C SER A 221 -0.82 -7.20 1.84
N ALA A 222 -1.11 -5.93 1.54
CA ALA A 222 -2.45 -5.50 1.12
C ALA A 222 -2.89 -6.14 -0.21
N THR A 223 -1.96 -6.28 -1.17
CA THR A 223 -2.22 -6.91 -2.48
C THR A 223 -2.48 -8.41 -2.33
N GLU A 224 -1.69 -9.08 -1.51
CA GLU A 224 -1.81 -10.51 -1.22
C GLU A 224 -3.14 -10.79 -0.52
N ALA A 225 -3.45 -10.04 0.54
CA ALA A 225 -4.73 -10.17 1.25
C ALA A 225 -5.92 -9.97 0.30
N ALA A 226 -5.83 -9.01 -0.63
CA ALA A 226 -6.87 -8.79 -1.63
C ALA A 226 -7.06 -10.00 -2.56
N VAL A 227 -5.99 -10.59 -3.11
CA VAL A 227 -6.12 -11.77 -3.98
C VAL A 227 -6.52 -13.02 -3.22
N GLU A 228 -6.14 -13.12 -1.95
CA GLU A 228 -6.54 -14.21 -1.07
C GLU A 228 -8.04 -14.16 -0.76
N PHE A 229 -8.59 -12.98 -0.46
CA PHE A 229 -10.00 -12.83 -0.07
C PHE A 229 -10.96 -12.76 -1.25
N ALA A 230 -10.51 -12.26 -2.41
CA ALA A 230 -11.35 -12.02 -3.59
C ALA A 230 -12.24 -13.22 -3.98
N PRO A 231 -11.78 -14.49 -4.01
CA PRO A 231 -12.64 -15.63 -4.37
C PRO A 231 -13.91 -15.77 -3.52
N LYS A 232 -13.87 -15.35 -2.25
CA LYS A 232 -15.00 -15.43 -1.32
C LYS A 232 -15.72 -14.08 -1.16
N TYR A 233 -14.96 -13.00 -1.01
CA TYR A 233 -15.49 -11.66 -0.73
C TYR A 233 -16.01 -10.94 -2.00
N ALA A 234 -15.40 -11.22 -3.15
CA ALA A 234 -15.74 -10.62 -4.44
C ALA A 234 -15.65 -11.61 -5.62
N PRO A 235 -16.42 -12.72 -5.60
CA PRO A 235 -16.37 -13.76 -6.62
C PRO A 235 -16.70 -13.25 -8.04
N GLU A 236 -17.45 -12.14 -8.13
CA GLU A 236 -17.78 -11.46 -9.37
C GLU A 236 -16.59 -10.69 -9.98
N LEU A 237 -15.60 -10.29 -9.17
CA LEU A 237 -14.44 -9.55 -9.63
C LEU A 237 -13.48 -10.46 -10.38
N LYS A 238 -13.18 -10.12 -11.64
CA LYS A 238 -12.24 -10.85 -12.50
C LYS A 238 -10.97 -10.04 -12.66
N LEU A 239 -10.01 -10.26 -11.76
CA LEU A 239 -8.68 -9.66 -11.83
C LEU A 239 -7.86 -10.32 -12.96
N GLY A 240 -7.11 -9.51 -13.71
CA GLY A 240 -6.17 -9.99 -14.71
C GLY A 240 -4.96 -10.71 -14.07
N GLY A 241 -4.54 -10.25 -12.89
CA GLY A 241 -3.46 -10.83 -12.10
C GLY A 241 -2.98 -9.87 -11.01
N ALA A 242 -1.97 -10.28 -10.25
CA ALA A 242 -1.33 -9.41 -9.26
C ALA A 242 0.19 -9.59 -9.22
N ALA A 243 0.92 -8.47 -9.10
CA ALA A 243 2.35 -8.44 -8.82
C ALA A 243 2.59 -8.13 -7.33
N ILE A 244 3.31 -9.01 -6.61
CA ILE A 244 3.46 -8.99 -5.15
C ILE A 244 4.95 -9.10 -4.82
N GLY A 245 5.55 -8.05 -4.27
CA GLY A 245 6.99 -7.99 -4.01
C GLY A 245 7.38 -7.66 -2.57
N GLY A 246 8.45 -8.24 -2.05
CA GLY A 246 8.91 -7.91 -0.68
C GLY A 246 7.85 -8.25 0.39
N LEU A 247 7.08 -9.32 0.16
CA LEU A 247 5.94 -9.70 0.99
C LEU A 247 6.40 -10.06 2.41
N THR A 248 5.53 -9.77 3.39
CA THR A 248 5.64 -10.22 4.79
C THR A 248 4.47 -11.14 5.13
N PRO A 249 4.58 -12.47 4.92
CA PRO A 249 3.47 -13.40 5.18
C PRO A 249 3.05 -13.49 6.65
N SER A 250 3.99 -13.26 7.58
CA SER A 250 3.73 -13.30 9.02
C SER A 250 4.35 -12.09 9.73
N GLN A 251 3.51 -11.14 10.14
CA GLN A 251 3.95 -10.02 10.96
C GLN A 251 4.30 -10.45 12.41
N ILE A 252 3.83 -11.62 12.84
CA ILE A 252 4.12 -12.19 14.17
C ILE A 252 5.61 -12.48 14.34
N THR A 253 6.23 -13.00 13.27
CA THR A 253 7.64 -13.36 13.22
C THR A 253 8.50 -12.14 12.87
N SER A 254 8.07 -11.34 11.89
CA SER A 254 8.80 -10.12 11.49
C SER A 254 8.83 -9.04 12.57
N GLY A 255 7.76 -8.85 13.35
CA GLY A 255 7.67 -7.80 14.37
C GLY A 255 8.84 -7.81 15.38
N PRO A 256 9.07 -8.92 16.11
CA PRO A 256 10.20 -9.03 17.02
C PRO A 256 11.57 -8.90 16.35
N MET A 257 11.71 -9.30 15.08
CA MET A 257 12.97 -9.17 14.33
C MET A 257 13.36 -7.71 14.10
N ILE A 258 12.38 -6.84 13.85
CA ILE A 258 12.61 -5.43 13.53
C ILE A 258 12.59 -4.51 14.76
N ALA A 259 12.21 -5.01 15.94
CA ALA A 259 11.93 -4.22 17.14
C ALA A 259 13.10 -3.39 17.70
N ARG A 260 14.34 -3.60 17.21
CA ARG A 260 15.58 -2.93 17.67
C ARG A 260 16.47 -2.50 16.51
N THR A 261 15.92 -2.38 15.31
CA THR A 261 16.68 -2.12 14.09
C THR A 261 16.43 -0.70 13.60
N GLN A 262 17.05 -0.34 12.48
CA GLN A 262 16.81 0.95 11.83
C GLN A 262 15.34 1.18 11.43
N VAL A 263 14.52 0.11 11.34
CA VAL A 263 13.10 0.15 10.97
C VAL A 263 12.14 -0.12 12.13
N SER A 264 12.59 0.00 13.39
CA SER A 264 11.74 -0.18 14.60
C SER A 264 10.43 0.60 14.58
N GLY A 265 10.38 1.76 13.89
CA GLY A 265 9.18 2.56 13.73
C GLY A 265 8.02 1.83 13.04
N LEU A 266 8.30 0.83 12.19
CA LEU A 266 7.25 -0.01 11.60
C LEU A 266 6.52 -0.82 12.66
N LEU A 267 7.23 -1.39 13.64
CA LEU A 267 6.56 -2.14 14.72
C LEU A 267 5.67 -1.23 15.58
N VAL A 268 6.13 0.00 15.88
CA VAL A 268 5.31 0.99 16.59
C VAL A 268 4.04 1.30 15.81
N GLN A 269 4.18 1.65 14.52
CA GLN A 269 3.03 1.92 13.65
C GLN A 269 2.10 0.71 13.57
N GLY A 270 2.64 -0.51 13.49
CA GLY A 270 1.87 -1.75 13.34
C GLY A 270 1.03 -2.06 14.57
N ILE A 271 1.59 -1.91 15.76
CA ILE A 271 0.85 -2.09 17.02
C ILE A 271 -0.28 -1.06 17.12
N ILE A 272 -0.01 0.20 16.77
CA ILE A 272 -1.00 1.28 16.82
C ILE A 272 -2.11 1.06 15.78
N GLY A 273 -1.74 0.73 14.55
CA GLY A 273 -2.65 0.55 13.42
C GLY A 273 -3.52 -0.68 13.59
N VAL A 274 -2.95 -1.85 13.91
CA VAL A 274 -3.75 -3.07 14.15
C VAL A 274 -4.74 -2.88 15.30
N THR A 275 -4.32 -2.28 16.42
CA THR A 275 -5.23 -2.05 17.55
C THR A 275 -6.32 -1.01 17.27
N SER A 276 -6.20 -0.19 16.22
CA SER A 276 -7.26 0.76 15.84
C SER A 276 -8.57 0.05 15.43
N GLN A 277 -8.46 -1.17 14.91
CA GLN A 277 -9.59 -2.03 14.54
C GLN A 277 -10.21 -2.77 15.74
N TYR A 278 -9.54 -2.77 16.90
CA TYR A 278 -9.89 -3.61 18.06
C TYR A 278 -9.94 -2.79 19.36
N PRO A 279 -11.08 -2.16 19.69
CA PRO A 279 -11.18 -1.25 20.84
C PRO A 279 -10.75 -1.87 22.18
N LYS A 280 -11.08 -3.13 22.43
CA LYS A 280 -10.70 -3.82 23.68
C LYS A 280 -9.18 -4.02 23.79
N GLN A 281 -8.53 -4.40 22.71
CA GLN A 281 -7.08 -4.56 22.63
C GLN A 281 -6.38 -3.20 22.72
N ARG A 282 -6.96 -2.14 22.15
CA ARG A 282 -6.48 -0.76 22.30
C ARG A 282 -6.53 -0.29 23.75
N GLU A 283 -7.64 -0.54 24.44
CA GLU A 283 -7.76 -0.24 25.87
C GLU A 283 -6.72 -0.99 26.69
N TYR A 284 -6.57 -2.29 26.45
CA TYR A 284 -5.55 -3.10 27.12
C TYR A 284 -4.14 -2.55 26.86
N LEU A 285 -3.77 -2.29 25.61
CA LEU A 285 -2.48 -1.68 25.22
C LEU A 285 -2.17 -0.43 26.06
N LEU A 286 -3.14 0.48 26.22
CA LEU A 286 -2.98 1.71 27.00
C LEU A 286 -2.65 1.43 28.48
N THR A 287 -3.19 0.35 29.07
CA THR A 287 -2.88 -0.03 30.46
C THR A 287 -1.48 -0.63 30.63
N ARG A 288 -0.84 -1.04 29.53
CA ARG A 288 0.46 -1.71 29.53
C ARG A 288 1.62 -0.78 29.17
N LEU A 289 1.35 0.43 28.71
CA LEU A 289 2.39 1.42 28.41
C LEU A 289 2.85 2.14 29.69
N HIS A 290 4.13 2.51 29.76
CA HIS A 290 4.62 3.32 30.86
C HIS A 290 3.99 4.73 30.87
N PRO A 291 3.56 5.25 32.04
CA PRO A 291 2.93 6.57 32.12
C PRO A 291 3.94 7.73 32.06
N SER A 292 5.22 7.47 32.27
CA SER A 292 6.28 8.49 32.34
C SER A 292 7.65 7.90 32.02
N GLY A 293 8.63 8.76 31.76
CA GLY A 293 9.99 8.36 31.36
C GLY A 293 10.22 8.51 29.85
N PRO A 294 11.40 8.16 29.34
CA PRO A 294 11.74 8.34 27.92
C PRO A 294 10.97 7.40 26.98
N TYR A 295 10.45 6.28 27.48
CA TYR A 295 9.65 5.30 26.73
C TYR A 295 8.23 5.24 27.30
N ASN A 296 7.50 6.36 27.20
CA ASN A 296 6.15 6.47 27.77
C ASN A 296 5.05 6.39 26.69
N ALA A 297 3.79 6.33 27.11
CA ALA A 297 2.63 6.24 26.22
C ALA A 297 2.53 7.43 25.23
N THR A 298 2.85 8.65 25.65
CA THR A 298 2.86 9.84 24.76
C THR A 298 3.89 9.68 23.65
N GLU A 299 5.10 9.25 24.00
CA GLU A 299 6.18 9.00 23.05
C GLU A 299 5.87 7.85 22.10
N PHE A 300 5.16 6.82 22.57
CA PHE A 300 4.68 5.72 21.74
C PHE A 300 3.63 6.19 20.72
N PHE A 301 2.62 6.95 21.18
CA PHE A 301 1.54 7.44 20.33
C PHE A 301 1.90 8.66 19.48
N TRP A 302 3.09 9.26 19.66
CA TRP A 302 3.56 10.31 18.79
C TRP A 302 3.62 9.87 17.31
N ALA A 303 3.78 8.57 17.06
CA ALA A 303 3.67 7.94 15.75
C ALA A 303 2.36 8.24 14.98
N THR A 304 1.24 8.50 15.66
CA THR A 304 -0.05 8.81 15.00
C THR A 304 -0.07 10.17 14.29
N TYR A 305 0.98 10.98 14.48
CA TYR A 305 1.17 12.27 13.83
C TYR A 305 2.31 12.25 12.81
N MET A 306 2.89 11.08 12.52
CA MET A 306 4.05 10.92 11.66
C MET A 306 3.71 10.21 10.36
N SER A 307 4.30 10.64 9.25
CA SER A 307 4.40 9.77 8.07
C SER A 307 5.26 8.53 8.36
N GLY A 308 5.19 7.51 7.49
CA GLY A 308 6.01 6.31 7.66
C GLY A 308 7.51 6.64 7.73
N TRP A 309 7.97 7.55 6.86
CA TRP A 309 9.35 8.04 6.87
C TRP A 309 9.75 8.74 8.17
N GLN A 310 8.88 9.61 8.71
CA GLN A 310 9.15 10.28 9.98
C GLN A 310 9.23 9.26 11.13
N SER A 311 8.36 8.26 11.13
CA SER A 311 8.38 7.17 12.13
C SER A 311 9.68 6.35 12.06
N LEU A 312 10.13 6.00 10.86
CA LEU A 312 11.40 5.28 10.66
C LEU A 312 12.59 6.05 11.25
N LEU A 313 12.65 7.37 11.05
CA LEU A 313 13.71 8.21 11.60
C LEU A 313 13.59 8.36 13.12
N TYR A 314 12.38 8.60 13.63
CA TYR A 314 12.15 8.88 15.05
C TYR A 314 12.46 7.67 15.94
N TYR A 315 11.98 6.50 15.55
CA TYR A 315 12.14 5.27 16.33
C TYR A 315 13.36 4.44 15.92
N SER A 316 14.25 4.96 15.07
CA SER A 316 15.41 4.21 14.57
C SER A 316 16.26 3.66 15.73
N TYR A 317 16.48 2.34 15.75
CA TYR A 317 17.20 1.60 16.80
C TYR A 317 16.60 1.69 18.21
N VAL A 318 15.39 2.22 18.37
CA VAL A 318 14.66 2.12 19.63
C VAL A 318 14.29 0.65 19.87
N ASP A 319 14.49 0.17 21.10
CA ASP A 319 13.89 -1.08 21.56
C ASP A 319 12.41 -0.84 21.89
N VAL A 320 11.54 -1.19 20.94
CA VAL A 320 10.10 -0.93 21.02
C VAL A 320 9.48 -1.56 22.27
N PHE A 321 10.04 -2.65 22.79
CA PHE A 321 9.51 -3.30 23.97
C PHE A 321 9.73 -2.49 25.26
N GLN A 322 10.62 -1.49 25.26
CA GLN A 322 10.80 -0.61 26.43
C GLN A 322 9.62 0.32 26.70
N TYR A 323 8.69 0.47 25.75
CA TYR A 323 7.45 1.22 25.99
C TYR A 323 6.48 0.48 26.92
N PHE A 324 6.64 -0.83 27.11
CA PHE A 324 5.69 -1.71 27.78
C PHE A 324 6.17 -2.14 29.17
N ILE A 325 5.26 -2.15 30.15
CA ILE A 325 5.54 -2.44 31.57
C ILE A 325 6.17 -3.82 31.77
N SER A 326 5.72 -4.83 31.01
CA SER A 326 6.28 -6.19 31.02
C SER A 326 6.98 -6.54 29.70
N GLY A 327 7.40 -5.52 28.93
CA GLY A 327 8.09 -5.70 27.68
C GLY A 327 7.24 -6.43 26.63
N GLN A 328 7.88 -7.31 25.86
CA GLN A 328 7.23 -8.09 24.81
C GLN A 328 6.05 -8.95 25.30
N ALA A 329 6.09 -9.42 26.56
CA ALA A 329 5.05 -10.28 27.12
C ALA A 329 3.66 -9.60 27.14
N ASP A 330 3.61 -8.26 27.17
CA ASP A 330 2.35 -7.53 27.09
C ASP A 330 1.68 -7.67 25.72
N LEU A 331 2.45 -7.85 24.64
CA LEU A 331 1.93 -8.08 23.29
C LEU A 331 1.63 -9.56 23.01
N GLU A 332 2.15 -10.46 23.84
CA GLU A 332 1.94 -11.91 23.77
C GLU A 332 0.77 -12.39 24.63
N GLU A 333 0.09 -11.47 25.33
CA GLU A 333 -1.16 -11.77 26.04
C GLU A 333 -2.17 -12.41 25.07
N PRO A 334 -2.90 -13.47 25.47
CA PRO A 334 -3.74 -14.25 24.57
C PRO A 334 -4.67 -13.46 23.64
N GLY A 335 -5.31 -12.39 24.14
CA GLY A 335 -6.18 -11.52 23.35
C GLY A 335 -5.43 -10.67 22.33
N MET A 336 -4.24 -10.19 22.66
CA MET A 336 -3.34 -9.48 21.73
C MET A 336 -2.75 -10.43 20.68
N ALA A 337 -2.23 -11.58 21.12
CA ALA A 337 -1.65 -12.59 20.25
C ALA A 337 -2.67 -13.12 19.23
N ALA A 338 -3.92 -13.37 19.66
CA ALA A 338 -4.98 -13.80 18.75
C ALA A 338 -5.34 -12.74 17.70
N MET A 339 -5.37 -11.46 18.11
CA MET A 339 -5.60 -10.33 17.19
C MET A 339 -4.47 -10.22 16.17
N PHE A 340 -3.20 -10.18 16.61
CA PHE A 340 -2.08 -10.09 15.70
C PHE A 340 -1.99 -11.32 14.79
N TYR A 341 -2.34 -12.51 15.28
CA TYR A 341 -2.35 -13.71 14.45
C TYR A 341 -3.38 -13.58 13.32
N ARG A 342 -4.58 -13.10 13.64
CA ARG A 342 -5.67 -12.89 12.67
C ARG A 342 -5.32 -11.82 11.63
N GLU A 343 -4.75 -10.70 12.05
CA GLU A 343 -4.47 -9.58 11.14
C GLU A 343 -3.14 -9.72 10.40
N GLY A 344 -2.14 -10.32 11.05
CA GLY A 344 -0.76 -10.33 10.59
C GLY A 344 -0.35 -11.59 9.84
N THR A 345 -1.25 -12.56 9.65
CA THR A 345 -0.96 -13.83 8.95
C THR A 345 -1.71 -13.91 7.63
N LEU A 346 -0.98 -14.17 6.55
CA LEU A 346 -1.50 -14.33 5.19
C LEU A 346 -1.49 -15.81 4.75
N GLY A 347 -2.34 -16.17 3.79
CA GLY A 347 -2.42 -17.54 3.23
C GLY A 347 -3.29 -18.54 3.98
N VAL A 348 -4.13 -18.06 4.90
CA VAL A 348 -4.99 -18.88 5.80
C VAL A 348 -6.50 -18.69 5.60
N PHE A 349 -6.92 -17.71 4.80
CA PHE A 349 -8.30 -17.32 4.50
C PHE A 349 -8.80 -17.77 3.12
N GLY A 350 -7.90 -18.01 2.16
CA GLY A 350 -8.30 -18.32 0.79
C GLY A 350 -7.18 -18.86 -0.10
N VAL A 351 -7.49 -18.98 -1.39
CA VAL A 351 -6.53 -19.38 -2.44
C VAL A 351 -6.74 -18.47 -3.64
N PRO A 352 -5.73 -17.70 -4.06
CA PRO A 352 -5.85 -16.81 -5.22
C PRO A 352 -6.26 -17.55 -6.50
N ASN A 353 -7.20 -16.96 -7.23
CA ASN A 353 -7.74 -17.50 -8.50
C ASN A 353 -7.30 -16.72 -9.76
N ALA A 354 -6.47 -15.68 -9.58
CA ALA A 354 -5.85 -14.93 -10.67
C ALA A 354 -4.36 -15.30 -10.78
N PRO A 355 -3.73 -15.14 -11.95
CA PRO A 355 -2.27 -15.29 -12.09
C PRO A 355 -1.52 -14.34 -11.16
N LEU A 356 -0.48 -14.84 -10.50
CA LEU A 356 0.37 -14.06 -9.61
C LEU A 356 1.81 -14.02 -10.11
N PHE A 357 2.42 -12.85 -10.03
CA PHE A 357 3.86 -12.68 -10.07
C PHE A 357 4.35 -12.29 -8.68
N MET A 358 5.07 -13.20 -8.04
CA MET A 358 5.66 -12.97 -6.72
C MET A 358 7.16 -12.75 -6.87
N TYR A 359 7.74 -11.84 -6.09
CA TYR A 359 9.18 -11.61 -6.10
C TYR A 359 9.74 -11.21 -4.73
N GLN A 360 10.87 -11.79 -4.34
CA GLN A 360 11.47 -11.57 -3.03
C GLN A 360 13.00 -11.58 -3.11
N ALA A 361 13.66 -10.71 -2.35
CA ALA A 361 15.08 -10.84 -2.05
C ALA A 361 15.31 -12.06 -1.15
N VAL A 362 16.34 -12.86 -1.45
CA VAL A 362 16.77 -13.98 -0.61
C VAL A 362 17.41 -13.50 0.68
N GLN A 363 18.04 -12.32 0.63
CA GLN A 363 18.71 -11.67 1.77
C GLN A 363 17.86 -10.51 2.34
N ASP A 364 16.54 -10.62 2.22
CA ASP A 364 15.60 -9.66 2.79
C ASP A 364 15.81 -9.54 4.32
N ASP A 365 16.03 -8.31 4.78
CA ASP A 365 16.37 -7.97 6.15
C ASP A 365 15.13 -7.67 7.03
N ILE A 366 13.93 -7.71 6.46
CA ILE A 366 12.65 -7.49 7.15
C ILE A 366 11.87 -8.81 7.28
N THR A 367 11.83 -9.60 6.22
CA THR A 367 11.07 -10.85 6.17
C THR A 367 11.94 -12.02 5.73
N PRO A 368 12.07 -13.09 6.53
CA PRO A 368 12.74 -14.31 6.09
C PRO A 368 12.09 -14.87 4.82
N ILE A 369 12.89 -15.08 3.76
CA ILE A 369 12.38 -15.61 2.48
C ILE A 369 11.68 -16.97 2.64
N SER A 370 12.04 -17.77 3.65
CA SER A 370 11.40 -19.05 3.93
C SER A 370 9.89 -18.95 4.16
N GLU A 371 9.40 -17.81 4.65
CA GLU A 371 7.96 -17.60 4.84
C GLU A 371 7.25 -17.41 3.50
N THR A 372 7.82 -16.61 2.60
CA THR A 372 7.30 -16.43 1.24
C THR A 372 7.41 -17.73 0.43
N ASP A 373 8.52 -18.47 0.58
CA ASP A 373 8.69 -19.80 -0.01
C ASP A 373 7.55 -20.75 0.44
N ALA A 374 7.23 -20.76 1.73
CA ALA A 374 6.18 -21.62 2.29
C ALA A 374 4.77 -21.21 1.84
N LEU A 375 4.48 -19.91 1.76
CA LEU A 375 3.21 -19.39 1.25
C LEU A 375 3.01 -19.77 -0.22
N VAL A 376 4.02 -19.51 -1.07
CA VAL A 376 4.00 -19.87 -2.49
C VAL A 376 3.77 -21.37 -2.63
N GLN A 377 4.53 -22.20 -1.91
CA GLN A 377 4.34 -23.65 -1.94
C GLN A 377 2.90 -24.05 -1.59
N SER A 378 2.33 -23.49 -0.51
CA SER A 378 0.96 -23.79 -0.09
C SER A 378 -0.07 -23.45 -1.17
N TYR A 379 0.05 -22.30 -1.83
CA TYR A 379 -0.84 -21.93 -2.92
C TYR A 379 -0.66 -22.81 -4.16
N CYS A 380 0.57 -23.19 -4.49
CA CYS A 380 0.86 -24.08 -5.61
C CYS A 380 0.26 -25.47 -5.40
N GLU A 381 0.35 -26.02 -4.19
CA GLU A 381 -0.29 -27.30 -3.83
C GLU A 381 -1.82 -27.24 -3.92
N LYS A 382 -2.41 -26.04 -3.77
CA LYS A 382 -3.85 -25.77 -3.90
C LYS A 382 -4.27 -25.34 -5.32
N GLY A 383 -3.36 -25.33 -6.29
CA GLY A 383 -3.65 -25.13 -7.71
C GLY A 383 -3.60 -23.67 -8.20
N SER A 384 -3.01 -22.75 -7.45
CA SER A 384 -2.79 -21.37 -7.94
C SER A 384 -1.82 -21.32 -9.14
N ASN A 385 -1.89 -20.22 -9.88
CA ASN A 385 -0.97 -19.92 -10.97
C ASN A 385 0.05 -18.85 -10.54
N ILE A 386 1.31 -19.24 -10.30
CA ILE A 386 2.32 -18.35 -9.72
C ILE A 386 3.64 -18.43 -10.50
N LEU A 387 4.14 -17.29 -10.95
CA LEU A 387 5.55 -17.10 -11.27
C LEU A 387 6.24 -16.47 -10.06
N TYR A 388 7.17 -17.17 -9.45
CA TYR A 388 7.89 -16.71 -8.26
C TYR A 388 9.37 -16.47 -8.54
N HIS A 389 9.83 -15.23 -8.42
CA HIS A 389 11.24 -14.86 -8.59
C HIS A 389 11.93 -14.65 -7.24
N ARG A 390 12.99 -15.43 -6.99
CA ARG A 390 13.86 -15.30 -5.82
C ARG A 390 15.14 -14.59 -6.24
N ASN A 391 15.37 -13.38 -5.77
CA ASN A 391 16.56 -12.60 -6.13
C ASN A 391 17.68 -12.78 -5.10
N HIS A 392 18.82 -13.33 -5.52
CA HIS A 392 19.99 -13.55 -4.66
C HIS A 392 20.86 -12.30 -4.49
N TRP A 393 20.50 -11.18 -5.12
CA TRP A 393 21.26 -9.94 -5.08
C TRP A 393 20.44 -8.78 -4.49
N GLY A 394 20.95 -8.21 -3.39
CA GLY A 394 20.32 -7.12 -2.65
C GLY A 394 19.45 -7.58 -1.47
N GLY A 395 19.02 -6.61 -0.66
CA GLY A 395 18.09 -6.80 0.46
C GLY A 395 16.68 -6.30 0.14
N HIS A 396 15.90 -5.99 1.19
CA HIS A 396 14.48 -5.59 1.04
C HIS A 396 14.31 -4.35 0.15
N ASN A 397 15.12 -3.31 0.34
CA ASN A 397 14.98 -2.07 -0.44
C ASN A 397 15.53 -2.19 -1.87
N ASP A 398 16.55 -3.02 -2.09
CA ASP A 398 17.11 -3.22 -3.43
C ASP A 398 16.09 -3.91 -4.35
N GLU A 399 15.31 -4.85 -3.81
CA GLU A 399 14.34 -5.62 -4.58
C GLU A 399 13.11 -4.81 -5.02
N LEU A 400 12.80 -3.69 -4.35
CA LEU A 400 11.82 -2.71 -4.82
C LEU A 400 12.19 -2.21 -6.22
N THR A 401 13.47 -1.89 -6.42
CA THR A 401 13.96 -1.39 -7.70
C THR A 401 14.22 -2.53 -8.68
N ASN A 402 14.88 -3.61 -8.24
CA ASN A 402 15.25 -4.73 -9.10
C ASN A 402 14.01 -5.46 -9.67
N GLY A 403 12.93 -5.55 -8.90
CA GLY A 403 11.69 -6.22 -9.31
C GLY A 403 10.76 -5.37 -10.17
N ARG A 404 10.97 -4.05 -10.25
CA ARG A 404 10.03 -3.11 -10.88
C ARG A 404 9.75 -3.43 -12.34
N GLN A 405 10.80 -3.58 -13.16
CA GLN A 405 10.62 -3.84 -14.59
C GLN A 405 9.89 -5.16 -14.85
N ARG A 406 10.20 -6.21 -14.08
CA ARG A 406 9.53 -7.52 -14.20
C ARG A 406 8.05 -7.45 -13.80
N SER A 407 7.75 -6.65 -12.78
CA SER A 407 6.37 -6.40 -12.36
C SER A 407 5.59 -5.69 -13.46
N LEU A 408 6.17 -4.65 -14.07
CA LEU A 408 5.57 -3.97 -15.23
C LEU A 408 5.40 -4.91 -16.42
N ASP A 409 6.36 -5.80 -16.69
CA ASP A 409 6.26 -6.74 -17.81
C ASP A 409 5.18 -7.81 -17.56
N PHE A 410 5.06 -8.34 -16.34
CA PHE A 410 3.95 -9.19 -15.94
C PHE A 410 2.59 -8.49 -16.08
N LEU A 411 2.46 -7.27 -15.55
CA LEU A 411 1.27 -6.44 -15.66
C LEU A 411 0.90 -6.19 -17.13
N GLY A 412 1.89 -5.98 -17.99
CA GLY A 412 1.70 -5.85 -19.43
C GLY A 412 1.12 -7.11 -20.07
N THR A 413 1.55 -8.29 -19.64
CA THR A 413 0.97 -9.55 -20.11
C THR A 413 -0.48 -9.71 -19.66
N VAL A 414 -0.80 -9.46 -18.39
CA VAL A 414 -2.16 -9.70 -17.88
C VAL A 414 -3.18 -8.63 -18.27
N LEU A 415 -2.74 -7.37 -18.42
CA LEU A 415 -3.61 -6.25 -18.81
C LEU A 415 -3.75 -6.11 -20.33
N GLY A 416 -2.63 -6.21 -21.06
CA GLY A 416 -2.58 -5.93 -22.50
C GLY A 416 -2.47 -7.16 -23.39
N GLY A 417 -2.26 -8.36 -22.82
CA GLY A 417 -2.03 -9.58 -23.60
C GLY A 417 -0.69 -9.60 -24.36
N GLY A 418 0.20 -8.64 -24.10
CA GLY A 418 1.55 -8.66 -24.65
C GLY A 418 2.34 -9.75 -23.94
N ASN A 419 2.79 -10.78 -24.63
CA ASN A 419 3.63 -11.83 -24.05
C ASN A 419 5.04 -11.27 -23.70
N VAL A 420 5.12 -10.36 -22.73
CA VAL A 420 6.35 -9.62 -22.38
C VAL A 420 7.17 -10.39 -21.35
N LEU A 421 6.49 -10.97 -20.36
CA LEU A 421 7.08 -11.88 -19.39
C LEU A 421 6.47 -13.28 -19.55
N GLU A 422 7.32 -14.31 -19.67
CA GLU A 422 6.89 -15.70 -19.71
C GLU A 422 6.51 -16.17 -18.29
N PHE A 423 5.23 -16.45 -18.07
CA PHE A 423 4.72 -17.04 -16.83
C PHE A 423 3.87 -18.29 -17.15
N PRO A 424 3.75 -19.24 -16.22
CA PRO A 424 3.01 -20.47 -16.48
C PRO A 424 1.54 -20.18 -16.83
N SER A 425 1.00 -20.87 -17.83
CA SER A 425 -0.44 -20.78 -18.13
C SER A 425 -1.28 -21.45 -17.04
N THR A 426 -0.71 -22.45 -16.36
CA THR A 426 -1.28 -23.16 -15.21
C THR A 426 -0.16 -23.62 -14.27
N GLY A 427 -0.46 -23.73 -12.97
CA GLY A 427 0.50 -24.18 -11.96
C GLY A 427 1.58 -23.13 -11.65
N CYS A 428 2.66 -23.56 -11.01
CA CYS A 428 3.67 -22.66 -10.50
C CYS A 428 5.06 -22.88 -11.09
N LYS A 429 5.84 -21.80 -11.21
CA LYS A 429 7.24 -21.79 -11.62
C LYS A 429 8.05 -20.90 -10.69
N THR A 430 9.08 -21.44 -10.05
CA THR A 430 10.04 -20.67 -9.25
C THR A 430 11.34 -20.46 -10.02
N VAL A 431 11.83 -19.23 -10.08
CA VAL A 431 13.06 -18.83 -10.77
C VAL A 431 14.01 -18.18 -9.75
N ASN A 432 15.25 -18.65 -9.69
CA ASN A 432 16.30 -18.02 -8.89
C ASN A 432 17.14 -17.09 -9.77
N LEU A 433 17.19 -15.81 -9.42
CA LEU A 433 17.98 -14.79 -10.12
C LEU A 433 19.33 -14.63 -9.40
N THR A 434 20.43 -14.91 -10.09
CA THR A 434 21.79 -14.95 -9.53
C THR A 434 22.70 -13.83 -10.05
N PHE A 435 22.17 -12.91 -10.84
CA PHE A 435 22.89 -11.76 -11.39
C PHE A 435 22.09 -10.48 -11.17
N MET A 436 22.78 -9.32 -11.07
CA MET A 436 22.11 -8.02 -11.16
C MET A 436 21.33 -7.97 -12.47
N GLN A 437 20.00 -7.88 -12.39
CA GLN A 437 19.18 -7.78 -13.60
C GLN A 437 19.53 -6.47 -14.33
N ASP A 438 19.79 -6.58 -15.63
CA ASP A 438 19.82 -5.42 -16.52
C ASP A 438 18.40 -4.82 -16.55
N PRO A 439 18.19 -3.59 -16.02
CA PRO A 439 16.85 -2.99 -15.94
C PRO A 439 16.18 -2.79 -17.30
N GLN A 440 16.96 -2.90 -18.40
CA GLN A 440 16.48 -2.70 -19.76
C GLN A 440 16.19 -4.00 -20.52
N LYS A 441 16.40 -5.18 -19.90
CA LYS A 441 16.17 -6.47 -20.57
C LYS A 441 15.11 -7.31 -19.84
N PRO A 442 14.13 -7.86 -20.58
CA PRO A 442 13.21 -8.85 -20.02
C PRO A 442 14.01 -10.09 -19.58
N ILE A 443 13.56 -10.71 -18.49
CA ILE A 443 14.08 -12.01 -18.07
C ILE A 443 13.43 -13.07 -18.95
N VAL A 444 14.26 -13.83 -19.68
CA VAL A 444 13.85 -15.06 -20.38
C VAL A 444 13.75 -16.19 -19.37
#